data_AF-D6SKC3-F1
#
_entry.id   AF-D6SKC3-F1
#
_cell.length_a   1.000
_cell.length_b   1.000
_cell.length_c   1.000
_cell.angle_alpha   90.00
_cell.angle_beta   90.00
_cell.angle_gamma   90.00
#
_symmetry.space_group_name_H-M   'P 1'
#
loop_
_entity.id
_entity.type
_entity.pdbx_description
1 polymer ?
#
loop_
_entity_poly.entity_id
_entity_poly.type
_entity_poly.pdbx_seq_one_letter_code
_entity_poly.pdbx_strand_id
1 'polypeptide(L)'
;MQSHGWTLLFHDCLIQQLKRLSAACQRARSSDPEGWLANANVKLYHALSRLMLRTIPADPGHPVYRQGNTLGEDHRHWCRARIGRRFRLFFRYDSASKIIIYAWVNDQQTEVVPPS
;
A
#
# COMPACT_ATOMS: atom_id res chain seq x y z
N MET A 1 7.56 0.67 -13.41
CA MET A 1 8.50 1.36 -12.49
C MET A 1 9.38 0.33 -11.82
N GLN A 2 10.60 0.68 -11.41
CA GLN A 2 11.50 -0.24 -10.70
C GLN A 2 12.05 0.37 -9.41
N SER A 3 12.32 -0.45 -8.40
CA SER A 3 13.01 -0.07 -7.15
C SER A 3 13.69 -1.28 -6.53
N HIS A 4 14.91 -1.11 -6.00
CA HIS A 4 15.72 -2.19 -5.38
C HIS A 4 15.82 -3.47 -6.25
N GLY A 5 15.88 -3.31 -7.59
CA GLY A 5 15.92 -4.43 -8.52
C GLY A 5 14.59 -5.15 -8.75
N TRP A 6 13.48 -4.65 -8.18
CA TRP A 6 12.13 -5.18 -8.38
C TRP A 6 11.35 -4.34 -9.40
N THR A 7 10.60 -5.01 -10.26
CA THR A 7 9.56 -4.38 -11.07
C THR A 7 8.30 -4.20 -10.22
N LEU A 8 7.84 -2.95 -10.14
CA LEU A 8 6.68 -2.57 -9.34
C LEU A 8 5.46 -2.40 -10.24
N LEU A 9 4.44 -3.23 -10.00
CA LEU A 9 3.14 -3.19 -10.66
C LEU A 9 2.06 -2.78 -9.65
N PHE A 10 1.06 -2.07 -10.15
CA PHE A 10 -0.02 -1.50 -9.34
C PHE A 10 -1.34 -1.93 -9.97
N HIS A 11 -2.17 -2.60 -9.18
CA HIS A 11 -3.51 -2.97 -9.61
C HIS A 11 -4.39 -1.72 -9.74
N ASP A 12 -5.37 -1.74 -10.65
CA ASP A 12 -6.25 -0.60 -10.90
C ASP A 12 -7.00 -0.14 -9.64
N CYS A 13 -7.42 -1.09 -8.78
CA CYS A 13 -8.04 -0.77 -7.49
C CYS A 13 -7.17 0.17 -6.65
N LEU A 14 -5.89 -0.19 -6.46
CA LEU A 14 -4.94 0.64 -5.73
C LEU A 14 -4.70 1.98 -6.43
N ILE A 15 -4.58 2.00 -7.75
CA ILE A 15 -4.38 3.22 -8.52
C ILE A 15 -5.54 4.20 -8.26
N GLN A 16 -6.79 3.72 -8.26
CA GLN A 16 -7.95 4.56 -7.95
C GLN A 16 -7.92 5.08 -6.51
N GLN A 17 -7.51 4.26 -5.54
CA GLN A 17 -7.34 4.70 -4.15
C GLN A 17 -6.27 5.78 -4.01
N LEU A 18 -5.12 5.62 -4.68
CA LEU A 18 -4.03 6.61 -4.67
C LEU A 18 -4.43 7.92 -5.36
N LYS A 19 -5.20 7.87 -6.46
CA LYS A 19 -5.74 9.06 -7.13
C LYS A 19 -6.64 9.86 -6.19
N ARG A 20 -7.60 9.20 -5.52
CA ARG A 20 -8.47 9.84 -4.52
C ARG A 20 -7.68 10.46 -3.37
N LEU A 21 -6.67 9.74 -2.87
CA LEU A 21 -5.83 10.21 -1.79
C LEU A 21 -4.96 11.41 -2.20
N SER A 22 -4.42 11.39 -3.41
CA SER A 22 -3.65 12.50 -3.99
C SER A 22 -4.49 13.76 -4.14
N ALA A 23 -5.72 13.64 -4.66
CA ALA A 23 -6.66 14.76 -4.73
C ALA A 23 -7.02 15.31 -3.34
N ALA A 24 -7.15 14.46 -2.32
CA ALA A 24 -7.33 14.90 -0.94
C ALA A 24 -6.11 15.65 -0.39
N CYS A 25 -4.89 15.23 -0.74
CA CYS A 25 -3.66 15.94 -0.38
C CYS A 25 -3.56 17.31 -1.03
N GLN A 26 -3.92 17.41 -2.32
CA GLN A 26 -3.94 18.69 -3.05
C GLN A 26 -4.92 19.67 -2.39
N ARG A 27 -6.14 19.22 -2.08
CA ARG A 27 -7.13 20.04 -1.36
C ARG A 27 -6.63 20.51 0.01
N ALA A 28 -6.01 19.61 0.78
CA ALA A 28 -5.43 19.96 2.08
C ALA A 28 -4.33 21.03 1.95
N ARG A 29 -3.48 20.92 0.93
CA ARG A 29 -2.43 21.91 0.65
C ARG A 29 -2.99 23.27 0.24
N SER A 30 -4.05 23.29 -0.57
CA SER A 30 -4.71 24.53 -0.95
C SER A 30 -5.46 25.18 0.21
N SER A 31 -6.05 24.40 1.12
CA SER A 31 -6.81 24.93 2.25
C SER A 31 -5.95 25.41 3.42
N ASP A 32 -4.77 24.82 3.61
CA ASP A 32 -3.85 25.16 4.71
C ASP A 32 -2.38 24.99 4.26
N PRO A 33 -1.82 25.97 3.52
CA PRO A 33 -0.49 25.85 2.93
C PRO A 33 0.65 25.70 3.94
N GLU A 34 0.48 26.15 5.18
CA GLU A 34 1.50 26.06 6.25
C GLU A 34 1.35 24.77 7.06
N GLY A 35 0.13 24.32 7.34
CA GLY A 35 -0.16 23.16 8.18
C GLY A 35 -0.51 21.86 7.44
N TRP A 36 -0.64 21.86 6.11
CA TRP A 36 -1.12 20.67 5.36
C TRP A 36 -0.32 19.39 5.59
N LEU A 37 0.97 19.47 5.91
CA LEU A 37 1.79 18.30 6.25
C LEU A 37 1.28 17.55 7.49
N ALA A 38 0.56 18.24 8.38
CA ALA A 38 -0.09 17.63 9.54
C ALA A 38 -1.35 16.82 9.18
N ASN A 39 -1.92 17.02 7.98
CA ASN A 39 -3.15 16.38 7.54
C ASN A 39 -3.00 14.85 7.44
N ALA A 40 -4.02 14.12 7.90
CA ALA A 40 -4.01 12.66 7.93
C ALA A 40 -3.88 12.01 6.54
N ASN A 41 -4.51 12.58 5.51
CA ASN A 41 -4.42 12.07 4.14
C ASN A 41 -3.01 12.23 3.57
N VAL A 42 -2.36 13.36 3.87
CA VAL A 42 -0.99 13.65 3.44
C VAL A 42 0.00 12.69 4.10
N LYS A 43 -0.14 12.48 5.41
CA LYS A 43 0.64 11.49 6.17
C LYS A 43 0.46 10.08 5.62
N LEU A 44 -0.78 9.68 5.32
CA LEU A 44 -1.08 8.37 4.74
C LEU A 44 -0.44 8.22 3.35
N TYR A 45 -0.58 9.22 2.48
CA TYR A 45 0.00 9.20 1.13
C TYR A 45 1.52 9.05 1.17
N HIS A 46 2.18 9.80 2.05
CA HIS A 46 3.63 9.71 2.24
C HIS A 46 4.04 8.33 2.79
N ALA A 47 3.33 7.80 3.78
CA ALA A 47 3.59 6.48 4.34
C ALA A 47 3.42 5.36 3.31
N LEU A 48 2.36 5.40 2.49
CA LEU A 48 2.13 4.47 1.39
C LEU A 48 3.25 4.55 0.36
N SER A 49 3.58 5.76 -0.08
CA SER A 49 4.65 5.99 -1.07
C SER A 49 5.98 5.44 -0.57
N ARG A 50 6.34 5.69 0.69
CA ARG A 50 7.57 5.16 1.29
C ARG A 50 7.56 3.63 1.34
N LEU A 51 6.44 3.01 1.73
CA LEU A 51 6.33 1.55 1.78
C LEU A 51 6.49 0.93 0.39
N MET A 52 5.73 1.40 -0.60
CA MET A 52 5.71 0.83 -1.94
C MET A 52 7.01 1.07 -2.72
N LEU A 53 7.66 2.23 -2.51
CA LEU A 53 8.81 2.62 -3.32
C LEU A 53 10.15 2.28 -2.67
N ARG A 54 10.19 2.06 -1.36
CA ARG A 54 11.47 1.88 -0.64
C ARG A 54 11.45 0.70 0.32
N THR A 55 10.50 0.66 1.25
CA THR A 55 10.56 -0.33 2.34
C THR A 55 10.26 -1.75 1.87
N ILE A 56 9.17 -1.95 1.12
CA ILE A 56 8.79 -3.29 0.64
C ILE A 56 9.77 -3.80 -0.42
N PRO A 57 10.21 -3.00 -1.42
CA PRO A 57 11.20 -3.49 -2.38
C PRO A 57 12.56 -3.85 -1.79
N ALA A 58 12.94 -3.27 -0.64
CA ALA A 58 14.19 -3.62 0.04
C ALA A 58 14.20 -5.05 0.58
N ASP A 59 13.07 -5.53 1.11
CA ASP A 59 12.88 -6.92 1.54
C ASP A 59 11.39 -7.31 1.50
N PRO A 60 10.85 -7.73 0.34
CA PRO A 60 9.42 -8.04 0.23
C PRO A 60 9.02 -9.34 0.95
N GLY A 61 10.00 -10.20 1.26
CA GLY A 61 9.78 -11.48 1.94
C GLY A 61 9.83 -11.41 3.46
N HIS A 62 10.02 -10.22 4.03
CA HIS A 62 10.17 -10.02 5.46
C HIS A 62 9.00 -10.64 6.25
N PRO A 63 9.25 -11.47 7.29
CA PRO A 63 8.21 -12.18 8.03
C PRO A 63 7.10 -11.29 8.61
N VAL A 64 7.40 -10.01 8.88
CA VAL A 64 6.42 -9.00 9.35
C VAL A 64 5.25 -8.81 8.38
N TYR A 65 5.44 -9.11 7.09
CA TYR A 65 4.41 -8.98 6.06
C TYR A 65 3.58 -10.24 5.88
N ARG A 66 3.95 -11.36 6.49
CA ARG A 66 3.19 -12.61 6.35
C ARG A 66 1.82 -12.47 7.02
N GLN A 67 0.80 -12.95 6.33
CA GLN A 67 -0.53 -13.08 6.90
C GLN A 67 -0.62 -14.42 7.64
N GLY A 68 -1.27 -14.43 8.81
CA GLY A 68 -1.67 -15.69 9.46
C GLY A 68 -2.79 -16.39 8.69
N ASN A 69 -3.22 -17.57 9.13
CA ASN A 69 -4.16 -18.44 8.40
C ASN A 69 -5.63 -17.96 8.33
N THR A 70 -5.92 -16.68 8.58
CA THR A 70 -7.28 -16.19 8.86
C THR A 70 -8.13 -15.89 7.60
N LEU A 71 -7.56 -15.87 6.39
CA LEU A 71 -8.30 -15.54 5.15
C LEU A 71 -8.55 -16.73 4.20
N GLY A 72 -8.34 -17.98 4.66
CA GLY A 72 -8.49 -19.18 3.83
C GLY A 72 -7.27 -19.45 2.94
N GLU A 73 -7.18 -20.67 2.42
CA GLU A 73 -6.02 -21.16 1.68
C GLU A 73 -5.74 -20.38 0.39
N ASP A 74 -6.78 -19.87 -0.26
CA ASP A 74 -6.72 -19.14 -1.53
C ASP A 74 -6.05 -17.77 -1.42
N HIS A 75 -6.00 -17.19 -0.21
CA HIS A 75 -5.41 -15.86 0.02
C HIS A 75 -4.02 -15.90 0.67
N ARG A 76 -3.41 -17.08 0.84
CA ARG A 76 -2.07 -17.23 1.45
C ARG A 76 -0.94 -16.52 0.70
N HIS A 77 -1.15 -16.21 -0.58
CA HIS A 77 -0.16 -15.53 -1.42
C HIS A 77 -0.10 -14.01 -1.20
N TRP A 78 -1.05 -13.44 -0.42
CA TRP A 78 -1.06 -12.02 -0.09
C TRP A 78 -0.23 -11.72 1.16
N CYS A 79 0.73 -10.82 0.99
CA CYS A 79 1.44 -10.15 2.07
C CYS A 79 0.69 -8.88 2.50
N ARG A 80 0.91 -8.45 3.74
CA ARG A 80 0.24 -7.30 4.35
C ARG A 80 1.21 -6.41 5.13
N ALA A 81 1.42 -5.19 4.65
CA ALA A 81 2.13 -4.15 5.38
C ALA A 81 1.16 -3.26 6.17
N ARG A 82 1.47 -2.97 7.43
CA ARG A 82 0.65 -2.12 8.31
C ARG A 82 1.13 -0.66 8.27
N ILE A 83 0.19 0.27 8.24
CA ILE A 83 0.43 1.71 8.38
C ILE A 83 -0.38 2.20 9.58
N GLY A 84 0.31 2.42 10.70
CA GLY A 84 -0.33 2.65 11.99
C GLY A 84 -1.26 1.49 12.36
N ARG A 85 -2.37 1.81 13.05
CA ARG A 85 -3.38 0.83 13.47
C ARG A 85 -4.49 0.63 12.44
N ARG A 86 -4.69 1.61 11.56
CA ARG A 86 -5.88 1.75 10.71
C ARG A 86 -5.71 1.20 9.30
N PHE A 87 -4.55 1.38 8.69
CA PHE A 87 -4.39 1.06 7.27
C PHE A 87 -3.51 -0.15 7.05
N ARG A 88 -3.86 -0.94 6.04
CA ARG A 88 -3.15 -2.15 5.63
C ARG A 88 -3.00 -2.13 4.11
N LEU A 89 -1.76 -2.15 3.62
CA LEU A 89 -1.45 -2.32 2.22
C LEU A 89 -1.26 -3.81 1.93
N PHE A 90 -1.97 -4.32 0.92
CA PHE A 90 -1.86 -5.70 0.46
C PHE A 90 -1.05 -5.76 -0.84
N PHE A 91 -0.15 -6.73 -0.89
CA PHE A 91 0.73 -6.95 -2.03
C PHE A 91 1.12 -8.42 -2.15
N ARG A 92 1.55 -8.84 -3.33
CA ARG A 92 2.21 -10.12 -3.55
C ARG A 92 3.51 -9.89 -4.30
N TYR A 93 4.42 -10.84 -4.24
CA TYR A 93 5.68 -10.76 -4.96
C TYR A 93 6.07 -12.13 -5.52
N ASP A 94 6.84 -12.09 -6.60
CA ASP A 94 7.43 -13.27 -7.23
C ASP A 94 8.95 -13.08 -7.28
N SER A 95 9.68 -13.87 -6.47
CA SER A 95 11.12 -13.73 -6.33
C SER A 95 11.90 -14.12 -7.58
N ALA A 96 11.38 -15.07 -8.37
CA ALA A 96 12.03 -15.56 -9.59
C ALA A 96 12.04 -14.47 -10.68
N SER A 97 10.90 -13.83 -10.89
CA SER A 97 10.70 -12.77 -11.88
C SER A 97 11.06 -11.39 -11.36
N LYS A 98 11.35 -11.25 -10.05
CA LYS A 98 11.59 -9.97 -9.37
C LYS A 98 10.45 -8.97 -9.57
N ILE A 99 9.22 -9.42 -9.36
CA ILE A 99 8.01 -8.60 -9.49
C ILE A 99 7.34 -8.40 -8.13
N ILE A 100 6.88 -7.18 -7.84
CA ILE A 100 5.99 -6.86 -6.72
C ILE A 100 4.71 -6.26 -7.30
N ILE A 101 3.57 -6.80 -6.87
CA ILE A 101 2.23 -6.35 -7.28
C ILE A 101 1.53 -5.79 -6.06
N TYR A 102 1.32 -4.48 -6.04
CA TYR A 102 0.54 -3.79 -5.01
C TYR A 102 -0.93 -3.74 -5.44
N ALA A 103 -1.83 -4.26 -4.60
CA ALA A 103 -3.17 -4.60 -5.06
C ALA A 103 -4.26 -3.67 -4.51
N TRP A 104 -4.27 -3.40 -3.20
CA TRP A 104 -5.20 -2.45 -2.58
C TRP A 104 -4.77 -2.05 -1.16
N VAL A 105 -5.42 -1.01 -0.61
CA VAL A 105 -5.31 -0.60 0.79
C VAL A 105 -6.64 -0.82 1.50
N ASN A 106 -6.63 -1.49 2.64
CA ASN A 106 -7.77 -1.53 3.56
C ASN A 106 -7.63 -0.49 4.66
N ASP A 107 -8.73 0.18 4.93
CA ASP A 107 -9.00 0.88 6.18
C ASP A 107 -9.78 -0.08 7.11
N GLN A 108 -9.44 -0.17 8.40
CA GLN A 108 -10.14 -1.03 9.38
C GLN A 108 -11.66 -0.83 9.40
N GLN A 109 -12.15 0.30 8.91
CA GLN A 109 -13.59 0.62 8.87
C GLN A 109 -14.29 0.13 7.60
N THR A 110 -13.56 -0.37 6.60
CA THR A 110 -14.11 -0.87 5.33
C THR A 110 -13.49 -2.21 4.97
N GLU A 111 -14.32 -3.25 4.86
CA GLU A 111 -13.93 -4.52 4.25
C GLU A 111 -13.85 -4.35 2.73
N VAL A 112 -12.64 -4.12 2.21
CA VAL A 112 -12.39 -4.31 0.77
C VAL A 112 -11.96 -5.76 0.59
N VAL A 113 -12.77 -6.50 -0.16
CA VAL A 113 -12.52 -7.88 -0.57
C VAL A 113 -11.32 -7.89 -1.54
N PRO A 114 -10.42 -8.89 -1.46
CA PRO A 114 -9.35 -9.05 -2.44
C PRO A 114 -9.92 -9.07 -3.86
N PRO A 115 -9.29 -8.39 -4.84
CA PRO A 115 -9.64 -8.61 -6.23
C PRO A 115 -9.41 -10.08 -6.58
N SER A 116 -10.39 -10.69 -7.26
CA SER A 116 -10.33 -12.05 -7.80
C SER A 116 -9.26 -12.20 -8.86
#